data_AF-A0A0A9YSW3-F1
#
_entry.id   AF-A0A0A9YSW3-F1
#
_cell.length_a   1.000
_cell.length_b   1.000
_cell.length_c   1.000
_cell.angle_alpha   90.00
_cell.angle_beta   90.00
_cell.angle_gamma   90.00
#
_symmetry.space_group_name_H-M   'P 1'
#
loop_
_entity.id
_entity.type
_entity.pdbx_description
1 polymer ?
#
loop_
_entity_poly.entity_id
_entity_poly.type
_entity_poly.pdbx_seq_one_letter_code
_entity_poly.pdbx_strand_id
1 'polypeptide(L)'
;QRAVLQNIQKLSATSKEEEKFRRRAYSSISLVLRKRLHCTICDAHIGAYLGLKDMDIEHPLLKVLACSKCTLKYHYLDFPLNVDGRDIRCRWCTNSSKEESPLRYCNYCPFAFCEMCIYRNLPLDELASNKNNWICFVCNVKDLWPSRAVLWALRVLIDTNLALKEEKKWSTDQSTCCKNKVSKQRRIVPMSQG
;
A
#
# COMPACT_ATOMS: atom_id res chain seq x y z
N GLN A 1 17.76 16.12 -5.58
CA GLN A 1 16.75 16.80 -4.73
C GLN A 1 15.53 17.30 -5.51
N ARG A 2 15.67 18.08 -6.60
CA ARG A 2 14.52 18.59 -7.39
C ARG A 2 13.55 17.50 -7.91
N ALA A 3 14.09 16.42 -8.50
CA ALA A 3 13.27 15.31 -9.01
C ALA A 3 12.50 14.56 -7.90
N VAL A 4 13.05 14.48 -6.68
CA VAL A 4 12.39 13.86 -5.52
C VAL A 4 11.20 14.70 -5.09
N LEU A 5 11.37 16.02 -4.98
CA LEU A 5 10.27 16.93 -4.62
C LEU A 5 9.17 16.94 -5.69
N GLN A 6 9.53 16.97 -6.97
CA GLN A 6 8.57 16.87 -8.08
C GLN A 6 7.79 15.56 -8.04
N ASN A 7 8.46 14.44 -7.72
CA ASN A 7 7.83 13.14 -7.57
C ASN A 7 6.85 13.08 -6.38
N ILE A 8 7.21 13.68 -5.25
CA ILE A 8 6.32 13.81 -4.09
C ILE A 8 5.08 14.64 -4.48
N GLN A 9 5.26 15.75 -5.20
CA GLN A 9 4.16 16.59 -5.68
C GLN A 9 3.26 15.87 -6.69
N LYS A 10 3.83 15.03 -7.58
CA LYS A 10 3.04 14.20 -8.50
C LYS A 10 2.15 13.21 -7.76
N LEU A 11 2.60 12.70 -6.61
CA LEU A 11 1.82 11.76 -5.81
C LEU A 11 0.80 12.44 -4.90
N SER A 12 1.00 13.70 -4.52
CA SER A 12 0.05 14.40 -3.63
C SER A 12 -1.25 14.77 -4.34
N ALA A 13 -1.21 15.01 -5.65
CA ALA A 13 -2.40 15.32 -6.44
C ALA A 13 -3.07 14.04 -6.99
N THR A 14 -4.39 13.96 -6.91
CA THR A 14 -5.19 12.97 -7.65
C THR A 14 -5.62 13.61 -8.97
N SER A 15 -5.30 13.00 -10.11
CA SER A 15 -5.72 13.52 -11.42
C SER A 15 -7.21 13.25 -11.66
N LYS A 16 -7.84 14.00 -12.59
CA LYS A 16 -9.25 13.79 -12.96
C LYS A 16 -9.48 12.39 -13.53
N GLU A 17 -8.50 11.84 -14.23
CA GLU A 17 -8.54 10.48 -14.80
C GLU A 17 -8.49 9.43 -13.69
N GLU A 18 -7.62 9.62 -12.69
CA GLU A 18 -7.56 8.73 -11.53
C GLU A 18 -8.88 8.81 -10.73
N GLU A 19 -9.44 9.99 -10.54
CA GLU A 19 -10.73 10.15 -9.86
C GLU A 19 -11.86 9.41 -10.61
N LYS A 20 -11.93 9.56 -11.94
CA LYS A 20 -12.86 8.80 -12.78
C LYS A 20 -12.64 7.30 -12.64
N PHE A 21 -11.40 6.84 -12.60
CA PHE A 21 -11.07 5.44 -12.39
C PHE A 21 -11.59 4.94 -11.04
N ARG A 22 -11.33 5.68 -9.94
CA ARG A 22 -11.79 5.34 -8.58
C ARG A 22 -13.31 5.19 -8.52
N ARG A 23 -14.05 6.16 -9.07
CA ARG A 23 -15.53 6.14 -9.10
C ARG A 23 -16.09 4.99 -9.92
N ARG A 24 -15.45 4.63 -11.03
CA ARG A 24 -15.85 3.46 -11.84
C ARG A 24 -15.55 2.14 -11.12
N ALA A 25 -14.37 2.02 -10.52
CA ALA A 25 -13.94 0.80 -9.82
C ALA A 25 -14.79 0.50 -8.58
N TYR A 26 -15.32 1.53 -7.92
CA TYR A 26 -16.20 1.43 -6.75
C TYR A 26 -17.48 2.21 -6.98
N SER A 27 -18.28 1.78 -7.97
CA SER A 27 -19.63 2.31 -8.22
C SER A 27 -20.54 2.22 -6.99
N SER A 28 -20.30 1.21 -6.14
CA SER A 28 -20.73 1.19 -4.74
C SER A 28 -19.49 1.11 -3.84
N ILE A 29 -19.38 2.03 -2.87
CA ILE A 29 -18.25 2.07 -1.93
C ILE A 29 -18.12 0.76 -1.15
N SER A 30 -19.25 0.09 -0.85
CA SER A 30 -19.28 -1.20 -0.13
C SER A 30 -18.49 -2.32 -0.83
N LEU A 31 -18.22 -2.21 -2.14
CA LEU A 31 -17.38 -3.16 -2.87
C LEU A 31 -15.97 -3.28 -2.31
N VAL A 32 -15.48 -2.27 -1.59
CA VAL A 32 -14.17 -2.32 -0.90
C VAL A 32 -14.10 -3.41 0.15
N LEU A 33 -15.20 -3.75 0.80
CA LEU A 33 -15.26 -4.83 1.81
C LEU A 33 -14.92 -6.21 1.21
N ARG A 34 -15.12 -6.37 -0.11
CA ARG A 34 -14.80 -7.61 -0.83
C ARG A 34 -13.34 -7.67 -1.30
N LYS A 35 -12.59 -6.59 -1.14
CA LYS A 35 -11.18 -6.52 -1.54
C LYS A 35 -10.28 -7.08 -0.46
N ARG A 36 -9.03 -7.34 -0.85
CA ARG A 36 -7.96 -7.70 0.08
C ARG A 36 -7.48 -6.45 0.81
N LEU A 37 -7.96 -6.24 2.05
CA LEU A 37 -7.57 -5.10 2.88
C LEU A 37 -6.32 -5.43 3.70
N HIS A 38 -5.19 -5.55 3.00
CA HIS A 38 -3.91 -5.92 3.58
C HIS A 38 -2.86 -4.85 3.32
N CYS A 39 -1.88 -4.78 4.22
CA CYS A 39 -0.72 -3.94 4.05
C CYS A 39 0.07 -4.36 2.81
N THR A 40 0.28 -3.42 1.88
CA THR A 40 1.05 -3.64 0.65
C THR A 40 2.54 -3.93 0.90
N ILE A 41 3.05 -3.69 2.12
CA ILE A 41 4.45 -3.88 2.53
C ILE A 41 4.71 -5.22 3.23
N CYS A 42 3.85 -5.63 4.15
CA CYS A 42 4.08 -6.81 4.99
C CYS A 42 2.96 -7.84 4.91
N ASP A 43 1.93 -7.58 4.11
CA ASP A 43 0.76 -8.44 3.93
C ASP A 43 -0.06 -8.69 5.21
N ALA A 44 0.21 -7.93 6.28
CA ALA A 44 -0.63 -7.94 7.48
C ALA A 44 -2.05 -7.48 7.16
N HIS A 45 -3.03 -8.17 7.74
CA HIS A 45 -4.43 -7.81 7.60
C HIS A 45 -4.72 -6.49 8.33
N ILE A 46 -5.39 -5.55 7.65
CA ILE A 46 -5.80 -4.25 8.20
C ILE A 46 -7.30 -4.26 8.50
N GLY A 47 -8.11 -4.78 7.57
CA GLY A 47 -9.57 -4.85 7.72
C GLY A 47 -10.28 -3.51 7.47
N ALA A 48 -11.53 -3.44 7.91
CA ALA A 48 -12.43 -2.30 7.79
C ALA A 48 -13.27 -2.12 9.07
N TYR A 49 -12.91 -1.14 9.89
CA TYR A 49 -13.63 -0.73 11.10
C TYR A 49 -13.41 0.77 11.35
N LEU A 50 -14.27 1.44 12.13
CA LEU A 50 -14.22 2.92 12.23
C LEU A 50 -13.05 3.48 13.04
N GLY A 51 -12.39 2.65 13.84
CA GLY A 51 -11.23 3.07 14.64
C GLY A 51 -9.95 3.28 13.82
N LEU A 52 -9.96 2.96 12.53
CA LEU A 52 -8.81 3.13 11.63
C LEU A 52 -8.55 4.61 11.35
N LYS A 53 -7.32 5.05 11.59
CA LYS A 53 -6.83 6.39 11.25
C LYS A 53 -5.91 6.32 10.03
N ASP A 54 -5.58 7.47 9.45
CA ASP A 54 -4.67 7.55 8.29
C ASP A 54 -3.34 6.82 8.55
N MET A 55 -2.77 6.97 9.75
CA MET A 55 -1.54 6.29 10.14
C MET A 55 -1.66 4.76 10.15
N ASP A 56 -2.87 4.23 10.31
CA ASP A 56 -3.15 2.79 10.36
C ASP A 56 -3.35 2.17 8.98
N ILE A 57 -3.59 2.99 7.95
CA ILE A 57 -4.03 2.51 6.64
C ILE A 57 -3.25 3.08 5.45
N GLU A 58 -2.46 4.15 5.58
CA GLU A 58 -1.89 4.86 4.43
C GLU A 58 -0.36 4.81 4.38
N HIS A 59 0.19 4.40 3.22
CA HIS A 59 1.60 4.55 2.90
C HIS A 59 1.94 6.04 2.69
N PRO A 60 2.94 6.63 3.38
CA PRO A 60 3.20 8.08 3.36
C PRO A 60 3.46 8.67 1.97
N LEU A 61 4.26 7.98 1.15
CA LEU A 61 4.55 8.37 -0.24
C LEU A 61 3.49 7.90 -1.25
N LEU A 62 3.27 6.59 -1.37
CA LEU A 62 2.53 5.99 -2.48
C LEU A 62 1.00 6.14 -2.38
N LYS A 63 0.47 6.45 -1.18
CA LYS A 63 -0.98 6.59 -0.91
C LYS A 63 -1.76 5.30 -1.20
N VAL A 64 -1.20 4.17 -0.82
CA VAL A 64 -1.82 2.82 -0.89
C VAL A 64 -1.94 2.25 0.52
N LEU A 65 -2.62 1.10 0.68
CA LEU A 65 -2.78 0.48 1.99
C LEU A 65 -1.43 0.14 2.64
N ALA A 66 -1.19 0.64 3.85
CA ALA A 66 -0.06 0.26 4.70
C ALA A 66 -0.47 0.26 6.17
N CYS A 67 -0.08 -0.78 6.92
CA CYS A 67 -0.38 -0.84 8.34
C CYS A 67 0.49 0.12 9.15
N SER A 68 0.02 0.49 10.34
CA SER A 68 0.70 1.42 11.26
C SER A 68 2.18 1.12 11.49
N LYS A 69 2.55 -0.15 11.70
CA LYS A 69 3.97 -0.55 11.87
C LYS A 69 4.83 -0.17 10.67
N CYS A 70 4.33 -0.39 9.46
CA CYS A 70 5.06 -0.08 8.23
C CYS A 70 5.08 1.43 7.97
N THR A 71 3.97 2.12 8.21
CA THR A 71 3.86 3.58 8.11
C THR A 71 4.82 4.27 9.07
N LEU A 72 4.85 3.88 10.35
CA LEU A 72 5.81 4.40 11.35
C LEU A 72 7.26 4.19 10.90
N LYS A 73 7.60 2.97 10.48
CA LYS A 73 8.96 2.67 10.00
C LYS A 73 9.34 3.58 8.82
N TYR A 74 8.40 3.91 7.95
CA TYR A 74 8.63 4.83 6.83
C TYR A 74 8.91 6.26 7.31
N HIS A 75 8.19 6.76 8.30
CA HIS A 75 8.41 8.11 8.84
C HIS A 75 9.75 8.28 9.56
N TYR A 76 10.24 7.23 10.23
CA TYR A 76 11.49 7.28 11.00
C TYR A 76 12.75 6.94 10.18
N LEU A 77 12.61 6.64 8.89
CA LEU A 77 13.74 6.26 8.06
C LEU A 77 14.05 7.31 7.01
N ASP A 78 15.34 7.60 6.90
CA ASP A 78 15.90 8.38 5.82
C ASP A 78 16.11 7.54 4.56
N PHE A 79 16.12 8.24 3.43
CA PHE A 79 16.41 7.68 2.13
C PHE A 79 17.62 8.39 1.50
N PRO A 80 18.83 8.06 1.97
CA PRO A 80 20.04 8.59 1.38
C PRO A 80 20.25 8.00 -0.02
N LEU A 81 20.95 8.77 -0.84
CA LEU A 81 21.35 8.38 -2.18
C LEU A 81 22.77 7.79 -2.15
N ASN A 82 23.04 6.81 -3.02
CA ASN A 82 24.40 6.33 -3.28
C ASN A 82 25.19 7.32 -4.16
N VAL A 83 26.42 6.93 -4.51
CA VAL A 83 27.32 7.70 -5.39
C VAL A 83 26.72 7.98 -6.78
N ASP A 84 25.84 7.11 -7.27
CA ASP A 84 25.13 7.27 -8.54
C ASP A 84 23.85 8.10 -8.44
N GLY A 85 23.57 8.68 -7.25
CA GLY A 85 22.37 9.47 -7.00
C GLY A 85 21.08 8.64 -6.93
N ARG A 86 21.16 7.35 -6.55
CA ARG A 86 20.03 6.41 -6.43
C ARG A 86 19.73 6.06 -4.98
N ASP A 87 18.46 5.83 -4.66
CA ASP A 87 18.07 5.39 -3.32
C ASP A 87 18.72 4.04 -2.97
N ILE A 88 19.28 3.94 -1.76
CA ILE A 88 19.85 2.67 -1.25
C ILE A 88 18.80 1.78 -0.56
N ARG A 89 17.55 2.24 -0.48
CA ARG A 89 16.43 1.54 0.15
C ARG A 89 15.19 1.58 -0.74
N CYS A 90 14.39 0.53 -0.66
CA CYS A 90 13.12 0.43 -1.36
C CYS A 90 12.14 1.53 -0.88
N ARG A 91 11.63 2.34 -1.82
CA ARG A 91 10.63 3.40 -1.56
C ARG A 91 9.24 2.90 -1.19
N TRP A 92 9.03 1.58 -1.17
CA TRP A 92 7.79 0.96 -0.69
C TRP A 92 7.96 0.41 0.73
N CYS A 93 9.00 -0.38 1.01
CA CYS A 93 9.12 -1.11 2.28
C CYS A 93 10.27 -0.66 3.19
N THR A 94 11.06 0.33 2.77
CA THR A 94 12.24 0.87 3.47
C THR A 94 13.41 -0.10 3.67
N ASN A 95 13.31 -1.34 3.18
CA ASN A 95 14.41 -2.29 3.26
C ASN A 95 15.51 -1.95 2.26
N SER A 96 16.77 -2.20 2.64
CA SER A 96 17.92 -2.19 1.73
C SER A 96 17.83 -3.34 0.72
N SER A 97 18.65 -3.26 -0.34
CA SER A 97 18.81 -4.37 -1.28
C SER A 97 19.26 -5.65 -0.55
N LYS A 98 18.70 -6.79 -0.97
CA LYS A 98 19.07 -8.13 -0.50
C LYS A 98 19.13 -9.08 -1.70
N GLU A 99 19.85 -10.19 -1.56
CA GLU A 99 19.98 -11.19 -2.63
C GLU A 99 18.61 -11.75 -3.06
N GLU A 100 17.74 -12.07 -2.10
CA GLU A 100 16.41 -12.62 -2.37
C GLU A 100 15.38 -11.58 -2.85
N SER A 101 15.72 -10.29 -2.80
CA SER A 101 14.82 -9.21 -3.22
C SER A 101 15.65 -7.96 -3.58
N PRO A 102 16.35 -7.97 -4.72
CA PRO A 102 17.22 -6.88 -5.11
C PRO A 102 16.42 -5.60 -5.37
N LEU A 103 17.09 -4.45 -5.27
CA LEU A 103 16.52 -3.17 -5.69
C LEU A 103 16.52 -3.05 -7.21
N ARG A 104 15.35 -2.72 -7.78
CA ARG A 104 15.20 -2.25 -9.15
C ARG A 104 15.15 -0.72 -9.15
N TYR A 105 15.97 -0.09 -9.99
CA TYR A 105 16.12 1.36 -10.06
C TYR A 105 15.29 1.93 -11.21
N CYS A 106 14.60 3.04 -10.97
CA CYS A 106 13.87 3.74 -12.02
C CYS A 106 14.82 4.38 -13.03
N ASN A 107 14.55 4.28 -14.33
CA ASN A 107 15.37 4.94 -15.34
C ASN A 107 15.25 6.48 -15.31
N TYR A 108 14.18 7.02 -14.71
CA TYR A 108 13.81 8.45 -14.82
C TYR A 108 13.89 9.23 -13.50
N CYS A 109 14.14 8.57 -12.37
CA CYS A 109 14.28 9.26 -11.09
C CYS A 109 15.17 8.48 -10.11
N PRO A 110 15.58 9.10 -8.99
CA PRO A 110 16.42 8.44 -7.98
C PRO A 110 15.79 7.20 -7.31
N PHE A 111 14.48 6.98 -7.46
CA PHE A 111 13.77 5.98 -6.68
C PHE A 111 14.11 4.55 -7.06
N ALA A 112 14.21 3.71 -6.03
CA ALA A 112 14.41 2.28 -6.15
C ALA A 112 13.31 1.50 -5.39
N PHE A 113 12.98 0.31 -5.89
CA PHE A 113 11.97 -0.55 -5.29
C PHE A 113 12.46 -1.99 -5.30
N CYS A 114 12.30 -2.71 -4.19
CA CYS A 114 12.74 -4.10 -4.12
C CYS A 114 11.78 -5.01 -4.89
N GLU A 115 12.31 -6.03 -5.56
CA GLU A 115 11.51 -6.91 -6.42
C GLU A 115 10.32 -7.54 -5.70
N MET A 116 10.48 -7.94 -4.43
CA MET A 116 9.37 -8.45 -3.61
C MET A 116 8.17 -7.48 -3.52
N CYS A 117 8.42 -6.17 -3.40
CA CYS A 117 7.35 -5.17 -3.37
C CYS A 117 6.72 -4.97 -4.75
N ILE A 118 7.52 -5.03 -5.80
CA ILE A 118 7.03 -4.92 -7.18
C ILE A 118 6.13 -6.14 -7.48
N TYR A 119 6.60 -7.36 -7.22
CA TYR A 119 5.85 -8.60 -7.44
C TYR A 119 4.59 -8.72 -6.59
N ARG A 120 4.61 -8.20 -5.37
CA ARG A 120 3.43 -8.24 -4.49
C ARG A 120 2.30 -7.33 -4.97
N ASN A 121 2.65 -6.20 -5.59
CA ASN A 121 1.70 -5.11 -5.80
C ASN A 121 1.40 -4.82 -7.27
N LEU A 122 2.12 -5.43 -8.21
CA LEU A 122 1.80 -5.39 -9.65
C LEU A 122 1.24 -6.72 -10.15
N PRO A 123 0.34 -6.70 -11.15
CA PRO A 123 -0.02 -7.89 -11.93
C PRO A 123 1.22 -8.52 -12.60
N LEU A 124 1.28 -9.86 -12.64
CA LEU A 124 2.40 -10.63 -13.20
C LEU A 124 2.72 -10.26 -14.66
N ASP A 125 1.72 -9.93 -15.45
CA ASP A 125 1.88 -9.61 -16.87
C ASP A 125 2.65 -8.30 -17.10
N GLU A 126 2.52 -7.34 -16.18
CA GLU A 126 3.23 -6.05 -16.25
C GLU A 126 4.73 -6.20 -15.91
N LEU A 127 5.07 -7.20 -15.09
CA LEU A 127 6.42 -7.45 -14.58
C LEU A 127 7.36 -8.05 -15.64
N ALA A 128 6.81 -8.77 -16.63
CA ALA A 128 7.59 -9.41 -17.69
C ALA A 128 8.08 -8.42 -18.77
N SER A 129 7.43 -7.26 -18.90
CA SER A 129 7.58 -6.37 -20.06
C SER A 129 8.77 -5.38 -20.00
N ASN A 130 9.42 -5.17 -18.84
CA ASN A 130 10.34 -4.04 -18.66
C ASN A 130 11.53 -4.32 -17.72
N LYS A 131 12.41 -5.27 -18.08
CA LYS A 131 13.65 -5.51 -17.28
C LYS A 131 14.70 -4.41 -17.41
N ASN A 132 14.87 -3.80 -18.60
CA ASN A 132 15.97 -2.84 -18.85
C ASN A 132 15.54 -1.35 -18.86
N ASN A 133 14.25 -1.06 -19.03
CA ASN A 133 13.70 0.31 -19.09
C ASN A 133 12.57 0.49 -18.08
N TRP A 134 12.84 0.15 -16.81
CA TRP A 134 11.79 0.15 -15.81
C TRP A 134 11.42 1.57 -15.35
N ILE A 135 10.13 1.88 -15.45
CA ILE A 135 9.53 3.11 -14.95
C ILE A 135 8.87 2.79 -13.61
N CYS A 136 9.30 3.46 -12.54
CA CYS A 136 8.73 3.19 -11.22
C CYS A 136 7.31 3.77 -11.07
N PHE A 137 6.62 3.30 -10.04
CA PHE A 137 5.27 3.70 -9.62
C PHE A 137 5.03 5.20 -9.45
N VAL A 138 6.09 5.98 -9.28
CA VAL A 138 6.00 7.43 -9.09
C VAL A 138 6.16 8.17 -10.41
N CYS A 139 6.94 7.61 -11.33
CA CYS A 139 7.04 8.12 -12.69
C CYS A 139 5.82 7.69 -13.53
N ASN A 140 5.27 6.50 -13.29
CA ASN A 140 4.03 6.00 -13.86
C ASN A 140 3.00 5.71 -12.76
N VAL A 141 2.25 6.74 -12.35
CA VAL A 141 1.28 6.65 -11.24
C VAL A 141 0.06 5.78 -11.58
N LYS A 142 -0.21 5.51 -12.87
CA LYS A 142 -1.34 4.67 -13.29
C LYS A 142 -1.28 3.26 -12.70
N ASP A 143 -0.08 2.73 -12.53
CA ASP A 143 0.17 1.42 -11.93
C ASP A 143 -0.29 1.36 -10.46
N LEU A 144 -0.38 2.51 -9.79
CA LEU A 144 -0.90 2.60 -8.42
C LEU A 144 -2.42 2.80 -8.36
N TRP A 145 -3.11 3.13 -9.45
CA TRP A 145 -4.53 3.47 -9.42
C TRP A 145 -5.41 2.38 -8.79
N PRO A 146 -5.23 1.08 -9.11
CA PRO A 146 -6.02 0.03 -8.45
C PRO A 146 -5.84 0.04 -6.92
N SER A 147 -4.59 0.09 -6.45
CA SER A 147 -4.25 0.07 -5.02
C SER A 147 -4.67 1.34 -4.29
N ARG A 148 -4.51 2.51 -4.93
CA ARG A 148 -4.98 3.81 -4.42
C ARG A 148 -6.49 3.88 -4.35
N ALA A 149 -7.20 3.28 -5.31
CA ALA A 149 -8.66 3.21 -5.30
C ALA A 149 -9.19 2.37 -4.14
N VAL A 150 -8.50 1.29 -3.74
CA VAL A 150 -8.84 0.52 -2.53
C VAL A 150 -8.74 1.40 -1.28
N LEU A 151 -7.62 2.11 -1.09
CA LEU A 151 -7.44 3.01 0.06
C LEU A 151 -8.52 4.10 0.07
N TRP A 152 -8.75 4.76 -1.08
CA TRP A 152 -9.76 5.81 -1.20
C TRP A 152 -11.16 5.30 -0.82
N ALA A 153 -11.58 4.15 -1.35
CA ALA A 153 -12.89 3.60 -1.06
C ALA A 153 -13.03 3.20 0.42
N LEU A 154 -11.96 2.71 1.06
CA LEU A 154 -11.95 2.41 2.48
C LEU A 154 -12.11 3.69 3.33
N ARG A 155 -11.41 4.77 2.98
CA ARG A 155 -11.54 6.08 3.66
C ARG A 155 -12.97 6.61 3.54
N VAL A 156 -13.52 6.65 2.32
CA VAL A 156 -14.90 7.10 2.09
C VAL A 156 -15.90 6.25 2.89
N LEU A 157 -15.69 4.93 2.95
CA LEU A 157 -16.54 4.04 3.74
C LEU A 157 -16.49 4.40 5.23
N ILE A 158 -15.29 4.57 5.80
CA ILE A 158 -15.10 4.93 7.20
C ILE A 158 -15.74 6.29 7.49
N ASP A 159 -15.40 7.31 6.71
CA ASP A 159 -15.91 8.68 6.89
C ASP A 159 -17.44 8.74 6.81
N THR A 160 -18.03 8.02 5.85
CA THR A 160 -19.50 7.96 5.70
C THR A 160 -20.15 7.31 6.92
N ASN A 161 -19.59 6.19 7.41
CA ASN A 161 -20.20 5.46 8.54
C ASN A 161 -19.93 6.13 9.90
N LEU A 162 -18.83 6.88 10.04
CA LEU A 162 -18.61 7.80 11.16
C LEU A 162 -19.66 8.92 11.17
N ALA A 163 -19.93 9.55 10.01
CA ALA A 163 -20.96 10.58 9.91
C ALA A 163 -22.37 10.04 10.22
N LEU A 164 -22.65 8.79 9.86
CA LEU A 164 -23.91 8.09 10.16
C LEU A 164 -24.01 7.57 11.60
N LYS A 165 -22.96 7.66 12.42
CA LYS A 165 -22.92 7.13 13.79
C LYS A 165 -23.30 5.64 13.86
N GLU A 166 -22.74 4.84 12.96
CA GLU A 166 -22.93 3.38 12.95
C GLU A 166 -21.89 2.65 13.84
N GLU A 167 -21.44 3.24 14.96
CA GLU A 167 -20.29 2.71 15.73
C GLU A 167 -20.49 1.27 16.20
N LYS A 168 -21.74 0.89 16.55
CA LYS A 168 -22.06 -0.46 17.00
C LYS A 168 -21.81 -1.51 15.90
N LYS A 169 -22.26 -1.23 14.67
CA LYS A 169 -22.14 -2.14 13.52
C LYS A 169 -20.68 -2.29 13.07
N TRP A 170 -19.91 -1.22 13.18
CA TRP A 170 -18.52 -1.16 12.71
C TRP A 170 -17.49 -1.17 13.84
N SER A 171 -17.88 -1.72 14.98
CA SER A 171 -17.00 -1.96 16.14
C SER A 171 -15.94 -3.03 15.88
N THR A 172 -16.16 -3.87 14.87
CA THR A 172 -15.25 -4.95 14.45
C THR A 172 -15.01 -4.93 12.94
N ASP A 173 -14.00 -5.66 12.48
CA ASP A 173 -13.67 -5.78 11.05
C ASP A 173 -14.86 -6.32 10.23
N GLN A 174 -15.30 -5.51 9.27
CA GLN A 174 -16.38 -5.85 8.32
C GLN A 174 -15.85 -6.41 6.99
N SER A 175 -14.54 -6.52 6.81
CA SER A 175 -13.95 -7.04 5.59
C SER A 175 -14.29 -8.52 5.38
N THR A 176 -14.41 -8.94 4.13
CA THR A 176 -14.70 -10.35 3.81
C THR A 176 -13.47 -11.14 3.42
N CYS A 177 -12.29 -10.52 3.40
CA CYS A 177 -11.04 -11.22 3.12
C CYS A 177 -10.62 -12.06 4.35
N CYS A 178 -9.84 -13.13 4.13
CA CYS A 178 -9.26 -13.94 5.22
C CYS A 178 -10.22 -14.67 6.18
N LYS A 179 -11.52 -14.76 5.88
CA LYS A 179 -12.53 -15.52 6.68
C LYS A 179 -12.11 -16.96 7.00
N ASN A 180 -11.34 -17.61 6.13
CA ASN A 180 -10.84 -18.98 6.35
C ASN A 180 -9.52 -19.07 7.15
N LYS A 181 -8.85 -17.95 7.46
CA LYS A 181 -7.59 -17.92 8.23
C LYS A 181 -7.81 -17.63 9.72
N VAL A 182 -8.84 -16.86 10.08
CA VAL A 182 -9.18 -16.55 11.49
C VAL A 182 -9.56 -17.82 12.27
N SER A 183 -10.18 -18.81 11.62
CA SER A 183 -10.51 -20.11 12.23
C SER A 183 -9.29 -21.00 12.53
N LYS A 184 -8.18 -20.83 11.80
CA LYS A 184 -6.93 -21.59 12.01
C LYS A 184 -6.01 -20.99 13.06
N GLN A 185 -6.03 -19.66 13.26
CA GLN A 185 -5.22 -19.02 14.30
C GLN A 185 -5.72 -19.32 15.74
N ARG A 186 -6.97 -19.73 15.92
CA ARG A 186 -7.49 -20.21 17.22
C ARG A 186 -7.14 -21.67 17.55
N ARG A 187 -6.41 -22.38 16.68
CA ARG A 187 -5.96 -23.78 16.90
C ARG A 187 -4.44 -23.90 17.09
N ILE A 188 -3.83 -22.97 17.82
CA ILE A 188 -2.51 -23.23 18.41
C ILE A 188 -2.76 -23.51 19.89
N VAL A 189 -2.64 -24.79 20.22
CA VAL A 189 -2.86 -25.46 21.52
C VAL A 189 -1.91 -24.88 22.60
N PRO A 190 -2.26 -24.96 23.90
CA PRO A 190 -1.61 -24.20 24.98
C PRO A 190 -0.13 -24.52 25.17
N MET A 191 0.61 -23.53 25.68
CA MET A 191 1.94 -23.71 26.26
C MET A 191 1.90 -24.84 27.30
N SER A 192 2.56 -25.96 26.99
CA SER A 192 3.01 -26.91 28.00
C SER A 192 4.19 -26.29 28.75
N GLN A 193 4.04 -26.18 30.07
CA GLN A 193 5.14 -25.92 30.99
C GLN A 193 6.18 -27.05 30.90
N GLY A 194 7.45 -26.66 30.98
CA GLY A 194 8.63 -27.51 31.07
C GLY A 194 9.85 -26.65 31.31
#